data_AF-A0A971VSY4-F1
#
_entry.id   AF-A0A971VSY4-F1
#
_cell.length_a   1.000
_cell.length_b   1.000
_cell.length_c   1.000
_cell.angle_alpha   90.00
_cell.angle_beta   90.00
_cell.angle_gamma   90.00
#
_symmetry.space_group_name_H-M   'P 1'
#
loop_
_entity.id
_entity.type
_entity.pdbx_description
1 polymer ?
#
loop_
_entity_poly.entity_id
_entity_poly.type
_entity_poly.pdbx_seq_one_letter_code
_entity_poly.pdbx_strand_id
1 'polypeptide(L)'
;MVENSVFCNQCGYSFMDGKAATNKWYENKAVVLLLIFLFYPAGFYLLWKMNPKKSVRAVIALAVIFTTLFWLSIIGFIGSELDASTTFDNSINTSVAEEETPDAESAKKEYVAACKTYSYKEILRNPANYEGEKAYFQGKVIQAQESGGKTVLRVNVTKGKNNAWTDTIYVEYTKKDENESRILKDDIIKIYGELDGIKNITASGQKTNVPKIAAEYIDIVE
;
A
#
# COMPACT_ATOMS: atom_id res chain seq x y z
N MET A 1 -2.22 50.67 -60.76
CA MET A 1 -3.68 50.74 -60.96
C MET A 1 -4.23 49.33 -60.86
N VAL A 2 -5.15 49.13 -59.92
CA VAL A 2 -6.31 48.21 -59.93
C VAL A 2 -5.99 46.71 -60.06
N GLU A 3 -5.99 45.95 -58.96
CA GLU A 3 -7.14 45.21 -58.40
C GLU A 3 -7.61 44.04 -59.29
N ASN A 4 -7.46 42.81 -58.77
CA ASN A 4 -8.55 41.83 -58.76
C ASN A 4 -8.19 40.64 -57.87
N SER A 5 -8.63 40.74 -56.62
CA SER A 5 -8.84 39.64 -55.70
C SER A 5 -9.98 38.75 -56.21
N VAL A 6 -9.68 37.49 -56.53
CA VAL A 6 -10.72 36.47 -56.62
C VAL A 6 -10.82 35.81 -55.25
N PHE A 7 -11.75 36.35 -54.48
CA PHE A 7 -12.38 35.70 -53.33
C PHE A 7 -13.06 34.43 -53.83
N CYS A 8 -12.63 33.25 -53.36
CA CYS A 8 -13.46 32.05 -53.39
C CYS A 8 -13.71 31.65 -51.93
N ASN A 9 -14.86 32.10 -51.44
CA ASN A 9 -15.48 31.59 -50.24
C ASN A 9 -16.09 30.22 -50.56
N GLN A 10 -15.98 29.31 -49.60
CA GLN A 10 -16.66 28.02 -49.53
C GLN A 10 -16.00 26.88 -50.32
N CYS A 11 -15.81 25.77 -49.61
CA CYS A 11 -15.33 24.45 -50.05
C CYS A 11 -13.80 24.27 -50.11
N GLY A 12 -13.13 24.56 -49.00
CA GLY A 12 -11.79 24.03 -48.72
C GLY A 12 -11.86 22.56 -48.29
N TYR A 13 -11.86 21.64 -49.25
CA TYR A 13 -11.39 20.28 -49.02
C TYR A 13 -9.91 20.23 -49.39
N SER A 14 -9.05 20.38 -48.39
CA SER A 14 -7.63 20.02 -48.51
C SER A 14 -7.52 18.52 -48.26
N PHE A 15 -7.27 17.80 -49.35
CA PHE A 15 -6.56 16.53 -49.44
C PHE A 15 -6.07 15.99 -48.08
N MET A 16 -6.82 15.05 -47.50
CA MET A 16 -6.36 14.29 -46.35
C MET A 16 -5.28 13.32 -46.84
N ASP A 17 -4.02 13.69 -46.67
CA ASP A 17 -2.93 12.71 -46.60
C ASP A 17 -3.20 11.81 -45.39
N GLY A 18 -3.90 10.70 -45.62
CA GLY A 18 -4.11 9.64 -44.66
C GLY A 18 -2.81 8.93 -44.34
N LYS A 19 -1.89 9.59 -43.63
CA LYS A 19 -0.95 8.88 -42.77
C LYS A 19 -1.70 8.54 -41.50
N ALA A 20 -2.25 7.33 -41.46
CA ALA A 20 -2.63 6.70 -40.21
C ALA A 20 -1.48 6.93 -39.22
N ALA A 21 -1.77 7.61 -38.10
CA ALA A 21 -0.83 7.75 -37.02
C ALA A 21 -0.56 6.34 -36.49
N THR A 22 0.45 5.68 -37.05
CA THR A 22 0.98 4.46 -36.50
C THR A 22 1.65 4.87 -35.20
N ASN A 23 0.94 4.69 -34.09
CA ASN A 23 1.54 4.85 -32.77
C ASN A 23 2.79 3.98 -32.78
N LYS A 24 3.95 4.61 -32.60
CA LYS A 24 5.21 3.88 -32.67
C LYS A 24 5.14 2.83 -31.57
N TRP A 25 5.50 1.59 -31.87
CA TRP A 25 5.15 0.46 -30.99
C TRP A 25 5.64 0.65 -29.54
N TYR A 26 6.72 1.41 -29.36
CA TYR A 26 7.34 1.74 -28.08
C TYR A 26 6.61 2.81 -27.25
N GLU A 27 5.54 3.44 -27.75
CA GLU A 27 4.72 4.39 -26.99
C GLU A 27 3.68 3.69 -26.10
N ASN A 28 3.40 2.41 -26.38
CA ASN A 28 2.52 1.62 -25.54
C ASN A 28 3.29 1.13 -24.30
N LYS A 29 2.92 1.67 -23.13
CA LYS A 29 3.50 1.31 -21.82
C LYS A 29 3.47 -0.20 -21.57
N ALA A 30 2.45 -0.91 -22.04
CA ALA A 30 2.34 -2.35 -21.88
C ALA A 30 3.38 -3.11 -22.71
N VAL A 31 3.67 -2.66 -23.93
CA VAL A 31 4.66 -3.31 -24.80
C VAL A 31 6.08 -3.02 -24.32
N VAL A 32 6.32 -1.82 -23.78
CA VAL A 32 7.59 -1.48 -23.13
C VAL A 32 7.80 -2.33 -21.88
N LEU A 33 6.78 -2.50 -21.03
CA LEU A 33 6.87 -3.37 -19.85
C LEU A 33 7.12 -4.84 -20.24
N LEU A 34 6.44 -5.35 -21.27
CA LEU A 34 6.64 -6.72 -21.75
C LEU A 34 8.06 -6.93 -22.29
N LEU A 35 8.60 -5.98 -23.06
CA LEU A 35 9.98 -6.05 -23.58
C LEU A 35 11.05 -5.88 -22.49
N ILE A 36 10.75 -5.16 -21.41
CA ILE A 36 11.61 -5.10 -20.21
C ILE A 36 11.75 -6.49 -19.60
N PHE A 37 10.66 -7.26 -19.50
CA PHE A 37 10.72 -8.62 -18.95
C PHE A 37 11.32 -9.66 -19.92
N LEU A 38 11.11 -9.51 -21.24
CA LEU A 38 11.52 -10.50 -22.24
C LEU A 38 12.95 -10.30 -22.79
N PHE A 39 13.44 -9.05 -22.84
CA PHE A 39 14.73 -8.68 -23.44
C PHE A 39 15.43 -7.65 -22.55
N TYR A 40 15.72 -8.10 -21.33
CA TYR A 40 16.09 -7.27 -20.17
C TYR A 40 17.33 -6.35 -20.33
N PRO A 41 18.33 -6.56 -21.23
CA PRO A 41 19.33 -5.51 -21.45
C PRO A 41 18.86 -4.40 -22.42
N ALA A 42 17.95 -4.69 -23.34
CA ALA A 42 17.53 -3.73 -24.38
C ALA A 42 16.46 -2.74 -23.87
N GLY A 43 15.59 -3.17 -22.94
CA GLY A 43 14.51 -2.36 -22.39
C GLY A 43 14.99 -1.14 -21.58
N PHE A 44 15.99 -1.32 -20.70
CA PHE A 44 16.55 -0.21 -19.91
C PHE A 44 17.36 0.77 -20.76
N TYR A 45 18.05 0.29 -21.81
CA TYR A 45 18.77 1.15 -22.75
C TYR A 45 17.82 2.08 -23.52
N LEU A 46 16.62 1.60 -23.88
CA LEU A 46 15.58 2.42 -24.51
C LEU A 46 15.09 3.56 -23.60
N LEU A 47 14.96 3.32 -22.28
CA LEU A 47 14.58 4.36 -21.32
C LEU A 47 15.65 5.45 -21.16
N TRP A 48 16.93 5.10 -21.31
CA TRP A 48 18.02 6.08 -21.30
C TRP A 48 17.99 6.98 -22.55
N LYS A 49 17.62 6.42 -23.71
CA LYS A 49 17.50 7.15 -24.98
C LYS A 49 16.33 8.15 -25.01
N MET A 50 15.33 7.99 -24.15
CA MET A 50 14.18 8.91 -24.04
C MET A 50 14.48 10.22 -23.27
N ASN A 51 15.75 10.49 -22.94
CA ASN A 51 16.25 11.75 -22.37
C ASN A 51 15.44 12.28 -21.15
N PRO A 52 15.20 11.47 -20.10
CA PRO A 52 14.31 11.83 -18.99
C PRO A 52 14.90 12.89 -18.04
N LYS A 53 14.05 13.48 -17.17
CA LYS A 53 14.42 14.50 -16.17
C LYS A 53 15.55 14.02 -15.23
N LYS A 54 16.33 14.95 -14.67
CA LYS A 54 17.55 14.65 -13.86
C LYS A 54 17.32 13.62 -12.74
N SER A 55 16.20 13.69 -12.04
CA SER A 55 15.84 12.75 -10.97
C SER A 55 15.53 11.34 -11.48
N VAL A 56 14.91 11.23 -12.65
CA VAL A 56 14.55 9.93 -13.27
C VAL A 56 15.81 9.20 -13.76
N ARG A 57 16.83 9.94 -14.23
CA ARG A 57 18.13 9.35 -14.59
C ARG A 57 18.84 8.72 -13.39
N ALA A 58 18.76 9.36 -12.22
CA ALA A 58 19.36 8.85 -11.00
C ALA A 58 18.67 7.56 -10.54
N VAL A 59 17.34 7.51 -10.60
CA VAL A 59 16.57 6.31 -10.25
C VAL A 59 16.84 5.15 -11.21
N ILE A 60 16.93 5.42 -12.52
CA ILE A 60 17.27 4.38 -13.52
C ILE A 60 18.70 3.86 -13.29
N ALA A 61 19.67 4.73 -13.03
CA ALA A 61 21.05 4.30 -12.75
C ALA A 61 21.15 3.42 -11.50
N LEU A 62 20.45 3.80 -10.41
CA LEU A 62 20.39 3.00 -9.19
C LEU A 62 19.71 1.64 -9.43
N ALA A 63 18.60 1.62 -10.18
CA ALA A 63 17.91 0.38 -10.52
C ALA A 63 18.80 -0.57 -11.33
N VAL A 64 19.56 -0.08 -12.32
CA VAL A 64 20.51 -0.90 -13.10
C VAL A 64 21.62 -1.47 -12.22
N ILE A 65 22.11 -0.71 -11.23
CA ILE A 65 23.15 -1.20 -10.31
C ILE A 65 22.59 -2.28 -9.37
N PHE A 66 21.39 -2.08 -8.83
CA PHE A 66 20.74 -3.10 -8.00
C PHE A 66 20.48 -4.39 -8.78
N THR A 67 20.11 -4.29 -10.04
CA THR A 67 19.76 -5.46 -10.85
C THR A 67 20.99 -6.21 -11.33
N THR A 68 22.11 -5.54 -11.59
CA THR A 68 23.39 -6.21 -11.85
C THR A 68 23.92 -6.91 -10.60
N LEU A 69 23.80 -6.30 -9.42
CA LEU A 69 24.20 -6.92 -8.15
C LEU A 69 23.32 -8.12 -7.78
N PHE A 70 22.02 -8.05 -8.09
CA PHE A 70 21.10 -9.16 -7.88
C PHE A 70 21.40 -10.35 -8.80
N TRP A 71 21.70 -10.11 -10.07
CA TRP A 71 22.07 -11.16 -11.02
C TRP A 71 23.45 -11.76 -10.73
N LEU A 72 24.40 -10.96 -10.22
CA LEU A 72 25.69 -11.46 -9.72
C LEU A 72 25.53 -12.32 -8.46
N SER A 73 24.54 -12.04 -7.61
CA SER A 73 24.25 -12.86 -6.42
C SER A 73 23.64 -14.22 -6.78
N ILE A 74 22.89 -14.31 -7.88
CA ILE A 74 22.35 -15.58 -8.40
C ILE A 74 23.45 -16.45 -9.03
N ILE A 75 24.47 -15.85 -9.67
CA ILE A 75 25.60 -16.58 -10.26
C ILE A 75 26.57 -17.11 -9.19
N GLY A 76 26.53 -16.59 -7.96
CA GLY A 76 27.32 -17.09 -6.82
C GLY A 76 26.83 -18.39 -6.18
N PHE A 77 25.67 -18.91 -6.59
CA PHE A 77 25.07 -20.16 -6.08
C PHE A 77 24.92 -21.21 -7.19
N ILE A 78 25.95 -21.40 -8.01
CA ILE A 78 26.13 -22.61 -8.83
C ILE A 78 27.54 -23.12 -8.57
N GLY A 79 27.67 -23.88 -7.50
CA GLY A 79 28.95 -24.44 -7.05
C GLY A 79 28.80 -25.34 -5.84
N SER A 80 27.86 -26.29 -5.86
CA SER A 80 28.00 -27.62 -5.23
C SER A 80 26.75 -28.48 -5.45
N GLU A 81 27.01 -29.67 -6.00
CA GLU A 81 26.29 -30.94 -6.00
C GLU A 81 24.76 -31.02 -5.80
N LEU A 82 24.15 -31.50 -6.88
CA LEU A 82 23.05 -32.46 -6.93
C LEU A 82 23.13 -33.49 -5.78
N ASP A 83 22.04 -33.67 -5.03
CA ASP A 83 21.73 -34.98 -4.47
C ASP A 83 20.21 -35.17 -4.34
N ALA A 84 19.79 -36.37 -4.71
CA ALA A 84 18.43 -36.78 -4.95
C ALA A 84 17.78 -37.49 -3.74
N SER A 85 16.44 -37.44 -3.71
CA SER A 85 15.49 -38.28 -2.92
C SER A 85 15.49 -38.05 -1.40
N THR A 86 14.36 -38.02 -0.69
CA THR A 86 13.25 -38.98 -0.69
C THR A 86 11.91 -38.37 -0.23
N THR A 87 10.85 -38.86 -0.85
CA THR A 87 9.42 -38.77 -0.51
C THR A 87 9.05 -39.44 0.83
N PHE A 88 8.13 -38.85 1.60
CA PHE A 88 7.10 -39.57 2.36
C PHE A 88 5.92 -38.64 2.70
N ASP A 89 4.73 -39.01 2.20
CA ASP A 89 3.45 -38.30 2.28
C ASP A 89 2.67 -38.58 3.58
N ASN A 90 1.84 -37.63 4.05
CA ASN A 90 0.37 -37.80 4.04
C ASN A 90 -0.44 -36.62 4.63
N SER A 91 -1.19 -35.98 3.73
CA SER A 91 -2.60 -35.54 3.81
C SER A 91 -3.22 -35.13 5.16
N ILE A 92 -3.53 -33.83 5.27
CA ILE A 92 -4.82 -33.36 5.80
C ILE A 92 -5.46 -32.46 4.74
N ASN A 93 -6.54 -32.95 4.12
CA ASN A 93 -7.41 -32.15 3.28
C ASN A 93 -8.26 -31.24 4.17
N THR A 94 -8.04 -29.93 4.10
CA THR A 94 -9.10 -28.94 4.32
C THR A 94 -9.09 -28.01 3.13
N SER A 95 -10.07 -28.24 2.28
CA SER A 95 -10.48 -27.37 1.19
C SER A 95 -11.02 -26.07 1.80
N VAL A 96 -10.26 -24.99 1.62
CA VAL A 96 -10.82 -23.72 1.19
C VAL A 96 -9.85 -23.20 0.12
N ALA A 97 -10.35 -23.18 -1.11
CA ALA A 97 -9.70 -22.49 -2.21
C ALA A 97 -9.88 -20.99 -1.99
N GLU A 98 -8.77 -20.28 -1.84
CA GLU A 98 -8.72 -18.83 -1.94
C GLU A 98 -7.49 -18.53 -2.82
N GLU A 99 -7.76 -18.27 -4.09
CA GLU A 99 -6.78 -17.67 -5.00
C GLU A 99 -6.54 -16.24 -4.56
N GLU A 100 -5.59 -15.98 -3.65
CA GLU A 100 -5.19 -14.61 -3.33
C GLU A 100 -3.67 -14.45 -3.15
N THR A 101 -3.22 -13.29 -3.60
CA THR A 101 -1.84 -12.86 -3.84
C THR A 101 -0.84 -13.20 -2.71
N PRO A 102 0.24 -13.95 -2.97
CA PRO A 102 1.14 -14.48 -1.94
C PRO A 102 2.00 -13.44 -1.19
N ASP A 103 1.93 -12.15 -1.55
CA ASP A 103 2.79 -11.07 -1.02
C ASP A 103 2.09 -10.17 0.03
N ALA A 104 0.80 -9.86 -0.15
CA ALA A 104 0.09 -8.93 0.74
C ALA A 104 -0.37 -9.60 2.05
N GLU A 105 -0.86 -10.83 1.97
CA GLU A 105 -1.36 -11.54 3.14
C GLU A 105 -0.23 -12.02 4.07
N SER A 106 0.92 -12.41 3.49
CA SER A 106 2.12 -12.77 4.23
C SER A 106 2.68 -11.57 5.00
N ALA A 107 2.78 -10.40 4.37
CA ALA A 107 3.19 -9.16 5.03
C ALA A 107 2.27 -8.77 6.20
N LYS A 108 0.94 -8.90 6.03
CA LYS A 108 -0.02 -8.68 7.13
C LYS A 108 0.23 -9.63 8.29
N LYS A 109 0.41 -10.93 8.02
CA LYS A 109 0.66 -11.95 9.06
C LYS A 109 1.92 -11.65 9.86
N GLU A 110 3.02 -11.28 9.19
CA GLU A 110 4.28 -10.90 9.85
C GLU A 110 4.12 -9.64 10.70
N TYR A 111 3.43 -8.62 10.19
CA TYR A 111 3.20 -7.38 10.94
C TYR A 111 2.33 -7.61 12.18
N VAL A 112 1.25 -8.37 12.03
CA VAL A 112 0.36 -8.75 13.13
C VAL A 112 1.12 -9.53 14.19
N ALA A 113 1.99 -10.47 13.80
CA ALA A 113 2.82 -11.24 14.73
C ALA A 113 3.84 -10.38 15.50
N ALA A 114 4.30 -9.27 14.91
CA ALA A 114 5.21 -8.34 15.57
C ALA A 114 4.52 -7.41 16.59
N CYS A 115 3.20 -7.26 16.54
CA CYS A 115 2.44 -6.38 17.43
C CYS A 115 2.31 -6.97 18.84
N LYS A 116 2.51 -6.13 19.86
CA LYS A 116 2.42 -6.52 21.27
C LYS A 116 1.23 -5.85 21.96
N THR A 117 0.71 -6.48 23.01
CA THR A 117 -0.31 -5.84 23.85
C THR A 117 0.37 -4.96 24.90
N TYR A 118 -0.15 -3.75 25.09
CA TYR A 118 0.32 -2.82 26.11
C TYR A 118 -0.86 -2.34 26.97
N SER A 119 -0.59 -2.01 28.24
CA SER A 119 -1.62 -1.46 29.11
C SER A 119 -1.88 0.01 28.78
N TYR A 120 -3.16 0.38 28.66
CA TYR A 120 -3.60 1.77 28.48
C TYR A 120 -2.95 2.74 29.48
N LYS A 121 -2.89 2.35 30.76
CA LYS A 121 -2.34 3.19 31.83
C LYS A 121 -0.83 3.34 31.76
N GLU A 122 -0.12 2.35 31.23
CA GLU A 122 1.35 2.40 31.11
C GLU A 122 1.76 3.37 30.02
N ILE A 123 1.08 3.33 28.88
CA ILE A 123 1.29 4.27 27.77
C ILE A 123 1.03 5.70 28.22
N LEU A 124 -0.07 5.94 28.95
CA LEU A 124 -0.38 7.28 29.47
C LEU A 124 0.65 7.81 30.47
N ARG A 125 1.28 6.93 31.26
CA ARG A 125 2.28 7.33 32.25
C ARG A 125 3.62 7.67 31.60
N ASN A 126 4.04 6.90 30.60
CA ASN A 126 5.35 7.02 29.98
C ASN A 126 5.27 7.00 28.43
N PRO A 127 4.59 7.96 27.79
CA PRO A 127 4.27 7.87 26.36
C PRO A 127 5.51 7.83 25.45
N ALA A 128 6.57 8.54 25.83
CA ALA A 128 7.83 8.58 25.07
C ALA A 128 8.53 7.20 24.95
N ASN A 129 8.26 6.28 25.87
CA ASN A 129 8.86 4.93 25.84
C ASN A 129 8.16 3.98 24.86
N TYR A 130 6.98 4.36 24.37
CA TYR A 130 6.16 3.50 23.53
C TYR A 130 5.92 4.10 22.13
N GLU A 131 6.35 5.32 21.87
CA GLU A 131 6.25 5.93 20.54
C GLU A 131 7.05 5.10 19.51
N GLY A 132 6.41 4.71 18.41
CA GLY A 132 6.96 3.83 17.38
C GLY A 132 6.87 2.33 17.70
N GLU A 133 6.43 1.93 18.90
CA GLU A 133 6.25 0.51 19.23
C GLU A 133 5.00 -0.05 18.53
N LYS A 134 5.13 -1.25 17.97
CA LYS A 134 4.02 -1.97 17.33
C LYS A 134 3.08 -2.54 18.38
N ALA A 135 1.85 -2.06 18.39
CA ALA A 135 0.84 -2.38 19.37
C ALA A 135 -0.38 -3.08 18.77
N TYR A 136 -0.96 -3.94 19.60
CA TYR A 136 -2.24 -4.60 19.37
C TYR A 136 -3.26 -4.14 20.40
N PHE A 137 -4.45 -3.77 19.93
CA PHE A 137 -5.62 -3.50 20.77
C PHE A 137 -6.86 -4.15 20.17
N GLN A 138 -7.74 -4.64 21.04
CA GLN A 138 -9.11 -4.98 20.67
C GLN A 138 -10.05 -4.04 21.41
N GLY A 139 -11.05 -3.53 20.73
CA GLY A 139 -11.97 -2.58 21.35
C GLY A 139 -13.24 -2.33 20.56
N LYS A 140 -14.16 -1.61 21.21
CA LYS A 140 -15.44 -1.21 20.62
C LYS A 140 -15.38 0.23 20.12
N VAL A 141 -15.78 0.46 18.88
CA VAL A 141 -15.79 1.78 18.24
C VAL A 141 -16.91 2.63 18.84
N ILE A 142 -16.57 3.78 19.43
CA ILE A 142 -17.55 4.74 19.97
C ILE A 142 -17.83 5.90 19.01
N GLN A 143 -16.92 6.16 18.07
CA GLN A 143 -17.05 7.18 17.05
C GLN A 143 -16.16 6.82 15.85
N ALA A 144 -16.71 6.93 14.65
CA ALA A 144 -15.97 6.82 13.39
C ALA A 144 -16.18 8.06 12.54
N GLN A 145 -15.11 8.68 12.07
CA GLN A 145 -15.14 9.86 11.21
C GLN A 145 -14.20 9.67 10.03
N GLU A 146 -14.75 9.74 8.82
CA GLU A 146 -13.98 9.63 7.59
C GLU A 146 -13.79 11.00 6.95
N SER A 147 -12.58 11.27 6.47
CA SER A 147 -12.26 12.50 5.74
C SER A 147 -11.04 12.28 4.84
N GLY A 148 -11.18 12.57 3.54
CA GLY A 148 -10.05 12.58 2.60
C GLY A 148 -9.27 11.26 2.50
N GLY A 149 -9.96 10.11 2.54
CA GLY A 149 -9.34 8.78 2.50
C GLY A 149 -8.75 8.30 3.83
N LYS A 150 -8.83 9.11 4.89
CA LYS A 150 -8.44 8.73 6.25
C LYS A 150 -9.67 8.52 7.12
N THR A 151 -9.59 7.53 7.99
CA THR A 151 -10.60 7.20 8.99
C THR A 151 -10.01 7.46 10.36
N VAL A 152 -10.65 8.33 11.11
CA VAL A 152 -10.35 8.59 12.51
C VAL A 152 -11.37 7.88 13.37
N LEU A 153 -10.91 7.00 14.26
CA LEU A 153 -11.77 6.27 15.19
C LEU A 153 -11.45 6.66 16.63
N ARG A 154 -12.49 6.66 17.46
CA ARG A 154 -12.34 6.60 18.91
C ARG A 154 -12.82 5.23 19.35
N VAL A 155 -11.98 4.50 20.05
CA VAL A 155 -12.20 3.09 20.37
C VAL A 155 -11.96 2.86 21.84
N ASN A 156 -12.90 2.20 22.52
CA ASN A 156 -12.73 1.80 23.91
C ASN A 156 -12.09 0.41 23.98
N VAL A 157 -10.94 0.28 24.64
CA VAL A 157 -10.10 -0.94 24.59
C VAL A 157 -10.13 -1.79 25.86
N THR A 158 -10.68 -1.26 26.96
CA THR A 158 -10.77 -2.02 28.21
C THR A 158 -12.15 -2.66 28.32
N LYS A 159 -12.20 -3.99 28.30
CA LYS A 159 -13.44 -4.75 28.51
C LYS A 159 -13.79 -4.83 30.00
N GLY A 160 -14.91 -4.21 30.37
CA GLY A 160 -15.49 -4.27 31.71
C GLY A 160 -16.51 -5.39 31.88
N LYS A 161 -17.29 -5.32 32.97
CA LYS A 161 -18.42 -6.23 33.21
C LYS A 161 -19.58 -5.89 32.25
N ASN A 162 -20.45 -6.88 31.97
CA ASN A 162 -21.68 -6.70 31.18
C ASN A 162 -21.46 -6.11 29.76
N ASN A 163 -20.40 -6.53 29.06
CA ASN A 163 -20.05 -6.03 27.71
C ASN A 163 -19.80 -4.51 27.64
N ALA A 164 -19.55 -3.85 28.77
CA ALA A 164 -19.12 -2.46 28.79
C ALA A 164 -17.67 -2.36 28.31
N TRP A 165 -17.38 -1.34 27.50
CA TRP A 165 -16.04 -1.01 27.05
C TRP A 165 -15.67 0.39 27.53
N THR A 166 -14.48 0.53 28.12
CA THR A 166 -13.95 1.78 28.66
C THR A 166 -12.56 2.08 28.10
N ASP A 167 -11.97 3.20 28.51
CA ASP A 167 -10.64 3.67 28.10
C ASP A 167 -10.51 3.90 26.59
N THR A 168 -10.75 5.14 26.19
CA THR A 168 -10.74 5.54 24.79
C THR A 168 -9.32 5.74 24.28
N ILE A 169 -8.98 5.14 23.14
CA ILE A 169 -7.80 5.46 22.34
C ILE A 169 -8.20 6.21 21.06
N TYR A 170 -7.26 6.96 20.50
CA TYR A 170 -7.42 7.67 19.24
C TYR A 170 -6.71 6.91 18.12
N VAL A 171 -7.46 6.45 17.13
CA VAL A 171 -6.94 5.64 16.03
C VAL A 171 -7.00 6.45 14.74
N GLU A 172 -5.88 6.56 14.04
CA GLU A 172 -5.83 7.03 12.66
C GLU A 172 -5.59 5.83 11.76
N TYR A 173 -6.46 5.64 10.76
CA TYR A 173 -6.40 4.54 9.82
C TYR A 173 -6.53 5.06 8.40
N THR A 174 -5.78 4.47 7.48
CA THR A 174 -5.93 4.70 6.03
C THR A 174 -6.25 3.36 5.41
N LYS A 175 -7.37 3.28 4.67
CA LYS A 175 -7.75 2.06 3.97
C LYS A 175 -6.65 1.60 3.03
N LYS A 176 -6.36 0.30 2.98
CA LYS A 176 -5.38 -0.28 2.05
C LYS A 176 -6.01 -0.53 0.67
N ASP A 177 -7.30 -0.84 0.66
CA ASP A 177 -8.11 -1.02 -0.54
C ASP A 177 -9.40 -0.16 -0.49
N GLU A 178 -9.85 0.36 -1.63
CA GLU A 178 -11.09 1.15 -1.72
C GLU A 178 -12.34 0.32 -1.41
N ASN A 179 -12.27 -1.00 -1.62
CA ASN A 179 -13.34 -1.97 -1.38
C ASN A 179 -13.42 -2.42 0.09
N GLU A 180 -12.50 -1.98 0.96
CA GLU A 180 -12.56 -2.32 2.37
C GLU A 180 -13.86 -1.83 3.01
N SER A 181 -14.46 -2.75 3.80
CA SER A 181 -15.65 -2.48 4.58
C SER A 181 -15.45 -1.26 5.46
N ARG A 182 -16.48 -0.41 5.52
CA ARG A 182 -16.47 0.78 6.35
C ARG A 182 -16.63 0.39 7.81
N ILE A 183 -15.73 0.91 8.65
CA ILE A 183 -15.82 0.76 10.11
C ILE A 183 -16.89 1.71 10.63
N LEU A 184 -17.86 1.16 11.35
CA LEU A 184 -19.00 1.88 11.88
C LEU A 184 -18.89 2.05 13.40
N LYS A 185 -19.78 2.90 13.93
CA LYS A 185 -19.97 3.01 15.37
C LYS A 185 -20.58 1.70 15.87
N ASP A 186 -20.16 1.30 17.07
CA ASP A 186 -20.56 0.10 17.79
C ASP A 186 -19.89 -1.22 17.33
N ASP A 187 -19.12 -1.20 16.25
CA ASP A 187 -18.30 -2.35 15.81
C ASP A 187 -17.24 -2.73 16.85
N ILE A 188 -16.97 -4.03 16.96
CA ILE A 188 -15.81 -4.56 17.69
C ILE A 188 -14.70 -4.81 16.69
N ILE A 189 -13.55 -4.16 16.90
CA ILE A 189 -12.42 -4.23 15.97
C ILE A 189 -11.13 -4.66 16.67
N LYS A 190 -10.25 -5.29 15.90
CA LYS A 190 -8.85 -5.56 16.24
C LYS A 190 -7.99 -4.55 15.49
N ILE A 191 -7.09 -3.89 16.21
CA ILE A 191 -6.26 -2.81 15.70
C ILE A 191 -4.81 -3.24 15.83
N TYR A 192 -4.07 -3.18 14.72
CA TYR A 192 -2.64 -3.42 14.66
C TYR A 192 -1.97 -2.19 14.06
N GLY A 193 -1.00 -1.63 14.76
CA GLY A 193 -0.38 -0.38 14.32
C GLY A 193 0.74 0.07 15.23
N GLU A 194 1.22 1.29 15.02
CA GLU A 194 2.28 1.90 15.80
C GLU A 194 1.72 2.96 16.74
N LEU A 195 2.17 2.94 17.99
CA LEU A 195 1.82 3.95 18.97
C LEU A 195 2.47 5.29 18.58
N ASP A 196 1.67 6.34 18.52
CA ASP A 196 2.06 7.68 18.05
C ASP A 196 1.85 8.72 19.18
N GLY A 197 2.29 8.35 20.38
CA GLY A 197 2.23 9.18 21.57
C GLY A 197 0.81 9.42 22.10
N ILE A 198 0.54 10.66 22.54
CA ILE A 198 -0.70 11.07 23.20
C ILE A 198 -1.42 12.13 22.38
N LYS A 199 -2.74 11.96 22.21
CA LYS A 199 -3.64 12.95 21.61
C LYS A 199 -4.51 13.60 22.69
N ASN A 200 -4.62 14.92 22.66
CA ASN A 200 -5.65 15.62 23.42
C ASN A 200 -6.95 15.63 22.61
N ILE A 201 -8.01 15.03 23.17
CA ILE A 201 -9.34 15.03 22.57
C ILE A 201 -10.32 15.77 23.47
N THR A 202 -11.27 16.47 22.85
CA THR A 202 -12.44 16.99 23.57
C THR A 202 -13.55 15.95 23.50
N ALA A 203 -13.99 15.48 24.66
CA ALA A 203 -15.14 14.60 24.84
C ALA A 203 -16.07 15.24 25.88
N SER A 204 -17.35 15.41 25.53
CA SER A 204 -18.36 16.00 26.43
C SER A 204 -17.95 17.34 27.05
N GLY A 205 -17.26 18.20 26.28
CA GLY A 205 -16.80 19.52 26.72
C GLY A 205 -15.52 19.53 27.56
N GLN A 206 -14.97 18.36 27.92
CA GLN A 206 -13.71 18.25 28.65
C GLN A 206 -12.58 17.76 27.75
N LYS A 207 -11.39 18.33 27.93
CA LYS A 207 -10.16 17.91 27.24
C LYS A 207 -9.54 16.75 28.02
N THR A 208 -9.35 15.61 27.36
CA THR A 208 -8.73 14.41 27.93
C THR A 208 -7.58 13.96 27.05
N ASN A 209 -6.50 13.49 27.67
CA ASN A 209 -5.36 12.90 27.00
C ASN A 209 -5.60 11.40 26.80
N VAL A 210 -5.48 10.94 25.57
CA VAL A 210 -5.64 9.53 25.19
C VAL A 210 -4.46 9.06 24.37
N PRO A 211 -4.06 7.77 24.43
CA PRO A 211 -3.08 7.21 23.53
C PRO A 211 -3.51 7.35 22.07
N LYS A 212 -2.56 7.65 21.21
CA LYS A 212 -2.73 7.69 19.76
C LYS A 212 -2.10 6.46 19.14
N ILE A 213 -2.76 5.85 18.17
CA ILE A 213 -2.22 4.78 17.34
C ILE A 213 -2.44 5.09 15.86
N ALA A 214 -1.38 4.94 15.07
CA ALA A 214 -1.45 4.89 13.62
C ALA A 214 -1.66 3.44 13.21
N ALA A 215 -2.91 3.08 12.90
CA ALA A 215 -3.29 1.73 12.52
C ALA A 215 -2.82 1.41 11.10
N GLU A 216 -2.16 0.27 10.97
CA GLU A 216 -1.73 -0.28 9.68
C GLU A 216 -2.75 -1.31 9.16
N TYR A 217 -3.31 -2.12 10.07
CA TYR A 217 -4.35 -3.10 9.78
C TYR A 217 -5.47 -3.04 10.82
N ILE A 218 -6.71 -3.17 10.35
CA ILE A 218 -7.89 -3.30 11.21
C ILE A 218 -8.72 -4.49 10.71
N ASP A 219 -9.11 -5.36 11.64
CA ASP A 219 -10.06 -6.43 11.38
C ASP A 219 -11.35 -6.19 12.16
N ILE A 220 -12.49 -6.26 11.48
CA ILE A 220 -13.83 -6.18 12.10
C ILE A 220 -14.19 -7.57 12.62
N VAL A 221 -14.65 -7.65 13.87
CA VAL A 221 -14.98 -8.90 14.56
C VAL A 221 -16.49 -9.10 14.70
N GLU A 222 -17.20 -8.04 15.11
CA GLU A 222 -18.65 -8.04 15.36
C GLU A 222 -19.24 -6.68 15.00
#